data_AF-A0A661VLS5-F1
#
_entry.id   AF-A0A661VLS5-F1
#
_cell.length_a   1.000
_cell.length_b   1.000
_cell.length_c   1.000
_cell.angle_alpha   90.00
_cell.angle_beta   90.00
_cell.angle_gamma   90.00
#
_symmetry.space_group_name_H-M   'P 1'
#
loop_
_entity.id
_entity.type
_entity.pdbx_description
1 polymer ?
#
loop_
_entity_poly.entity_id
_entity_poly.type
_entity_poly.pdbx_seq_one_letter_code
_entity_poly.pdbx_strand_id
1 'polypeptide(L)'
;MFSKKWAILAVTVMIATLVLPACQPTEVEKVVKETVVVKETQVVTVKETEVVQVEVTATPAPSIDEMLDTVGVKAIDDSTIEFTLENPAGYFPAIAGMWVARPVPQWTIEKYGDRWTDPGFIVTNGPYVMTEWVHDDHIILEKNPYYYDADNVQIDRIEMVMIVEASTAMSMYENNELDSTAPPLEDMDRVKSDPELSKEFTIYPSDCTYYYGFTTTKPPVDNP
;
A
#
# COMPACT_ATOMS: atom_id res chain seq x y z
N MET A 1 27.71 2.07 4.26
CA MET A 1 27.91 0.80 4.98
C MET A 1 26.58 0.09 5.01
N PHE A 2 26.22 -0.56 3.90
CA PHE A 2 24.96 -1.29 3.73
C PHE A 2 25.19 -2.68 4.34
N SER A 3 24.46 -3.04 5.39
CA SER A 3 24.57 -4.36 6.00
C SER A 3 23.34 -5.20 5.64
N LYS A 4 23.52 -6.53 5.64
CA LYS A 4 22.52 -7.58 5.33
C LYS A 4 21.11 -7.39 5.92
N LYS A 5 20.96 -6.52 6.92
CA LYS A 5 19.69 -6.20 7.58
C LYS A 5 18.70 -5.41 6.70
N TRP A 6 19.16 -4.73 5.65
CA TRP A 6 18.29 -3.91 4.79
C TRP A 6 17.58 -4.72 3.69
N ALA A 7 18.19 -5.81 3.21
CA ALA A 7 17.69 -6.58 2.08
C ALA A 7 16.56 -7.56 2.45
N ILE A 8 16.61 -8.12 3.66
CA ILE A 8 15.70 -9.21 4.08
C ILE A 8 14.30 -8.66 4.42
N LEU A 9 14.18 -7.40 4.88
CA LEU A 9 12.89 -6.82 5.30
C LEU A 9 12.15 -6.02 4.22
N ALA A 10 12.81 -5.65 3.10
CA ALA A 10 12.13 -5.08 1.93
C ALA A 10 11.07 -6.06 1.36
N VAL A 11 11.29 -7.36 1.54
CA VAL A 11 10.34 -8.42 1.20
C VAL A 11 9.16 -8.49 2.18
N THR A 12 9.40 -8.27 3.48
CA THR A 12 8.39 -8.36 4.54
C THR A 12 7.33 -7.25 4.45
N VAL A 13 7.71 -6.03 4.05
CA VAL A 13 6.74 -4.92 3.88
C VAL A 13 5.98 -4.99 2.55
N MET A 14 6.60 -5.57 1.51
CA MET A 14 5.93 -5.82 0.23
C MET A 14 4.73 -6.76 0.39
N ILE A 15 4.86 -7.75 1.28
CA ILE A 15 3.82 -8.75 1.56
C ILE A 15 2.72 -8.20 2.49
N ALA A 16 3.07 -7.45 3.55
CA ALA A 16 2.08 -6.95 4.50
C ALA A 16 1.10 -5.93 3.88
N THR A 17 1.51 -5.21 2.84
CA THR A 17 0.65 -4.25 2.12
C THR A 17 -0.24 -4.91 1.06
N LEU A 18 0.09 -6.13 0.63
CA LEU A 18 -0.76 -6.96 -0.24
C LEU A 18 -1.82 -7.73 0.56
N VAL A 19 -1.70 -7.79 1.90
CA VAL A 19 -2.63 -8.46 2.81
C VAL A 19 -3.06 -7.50 3.93
N LEU A 20 -3.74 -6.41 3.56
CA LEU A 20 -4.68 -5.74 4.48
C LEU A 20 -6.12 -5.98 4.04
N PRO A 21 -7.03 -6.20 5.01
CA PRO A 21 -8.19 -7.04 4.86
C PRO A 21 -9.40 -6.24 4.36
N ALA A 22 -9.84 -6.53 3.14
CA ALA A 22 -11.17 -6.17 2.66
C ALA A 22 -12.28 -7.08 3.24
N CYS A 23 -12.06 -7.77 4.35
CA CYS A 23 -13.05 -8.70 4.90
C CYS A 23 -12.91 -8.84 6.41
N GLN A 24 -13.60 -7.96 7.15
CA GLN A 24 -14.01 -8.28 8.52
C GLN A 24 -15.11 -9.36 8.42
N PRO A 25 -15.05 -10.48 9.16
CA PRO A 25 -16.13 -11.45 9.15
C PRO A 25 -17.33 -10.90 9.92
N THR A 26 -18.41 -10.57 9.22
CA THR A 26 -19.75 -10.44 9.81
C THR A 26 -20.36 -11.83 10.00
N GLU A 27 -20.95 -12.03 11.18
CA GLU A 27 -21.68 -13.18 11.74
C GLU A 27 -22.03 -14.35 10.82
N VAL A 28 -21.69 -15.55 11.30
CA VAL A 28 -21.98 -16.85 10.68
C VAL A 28 -23.39 -17.31 11.07
N GLU A 29 -24.30 -17.38 10.10
CA GLU A 29 -25.51 -18.21 10.19
C GLU A 29 -25.30 -19.46 9.31
N LYS A 30 -25.18 -20.62 9.98
CA LYS A 30 -24.94 -21.95 9.39
C LYS A 30 -26.13 -22.42 8.53
N VAL A 31 -25.88 -22.92 7.31
CA VAL A 31 -26.40 -24.20 6.75
C VAL A 31 -25.52 -24.65 5.56
N VAL A 32 -25.02 -25.90 5.53
CA VAL A 32 -24.14 -26.48 4.47
C VAL A 32 -24.70 -27.81 3.92
N LYS A 33 -24.54 -28.08 2.61
CA LYS A 33 -24.17 -29.36 1.91
C LYS A 33 -23.52 -28.98 0.55
N GLU A 34 -22.46 -29.58 -0.03
CA GLU A 34 -22.05 -30.99 -0.19
C GLU A 34 -20.64 -31.10 -0.88
N THR A 35 -19.93 -32.25 -0.81
CA THR A 35 -18.87 -32.65 -1.79
C THR A 35 -18.78 -34.19 -1.93
N VAL A 36 -18.63 -34.69 -3.16
CA VAL A 36 -18.55 -36.12 -3.54
C VAL A 36 -17.25 -36.40 -4.31
N VAL A 37 -16.51 -37.47 -3.95
CA VAL A 37 -15.57 -38.18 -4.86
C VAL A 37 -15.71 -39.69 -4.66
N VAL A 38 -15.88 -40.42 -5.76
CA VAL A 38 -16.19 -41.86 -5.85
C VAL A 38 -14.92 -42.68 -6.16
N LYS A 39 -14.76 -43.85 -5.51
CA LYS A 39 -14.02 -45.00 -6.06
C LYS A 39 -14.75 -46.32 -5.76
N GLU A 40 -15.03 -47.06 -6.84
CA GLU A 40 -15.35 -48.48 -7.01
C GLU A 40 -16.34 -49.21 -6.07
N THR A 41 -17.48 -49.56 -6.68
CA THR A 41 -18.28 -50.79 -6.54
C THR A 41 -18.64 -51.32 -5.15
N GLN A 42 -19.69 -50.72 -4.56
CA GLN A 42 -20.76 -51.49 -3.89
C GLN A 42 -22.05 -50.66 -3.89
N VAL A 43 -23.16 -51.27 -4.32
CA VAL A 43 -24.51 -50.69 -4.26
C VAL A 43 -24.92 -50.68 -2.79
N VAL A 44 -24.99 -49.49 -2.19
CA VAL A 44 -25.61 -49.29 -0.87
C VAL A 44 -26.73 -48.26 -1.02
N THR A 45 -27.95 -48.72 -0.74
CA THR A 45 -29.18 -47.95 -0.73
C THR A 45 -29.07 -46.77 0.24
N VAL A 46 -29.10 -45.54 -0.28
CA VAL A 46 -29.09 -44.33 0.55
C VAL A 46 -30.49 -44.13 1.13
N LYS A 47 -30.65 -44.47 2.41
CA LYS A 47 -31.72 -43.94 3.26
C LYS A 47 -31.08 -42.86 4.13
N GLU A 48 -31.62 -41.66 4.01
CA GLU A 48 -31.41 -40.52 4.90
C GLU A 48 -30.07 -39.76 4.75
N THR A 49 -30.19 -38.43 4.71
CA THR A 49 -29.18 -37.50 4.19
C THR A 49 -28.35 -36.92 5.34
N GLU A 50 -27.16 -37.44 5.64
CA GLU A 50 -26.30 -36.93 6.70
C GLU A 50 -25.40 -35.75 6.22
N VAL A 51 -25.29 -34.69 7.02
CA VAL A 51 -24.52 -33.46 6.72
C VAL A 51 -23.09 -33.62 7.26
N VAL A 52 -22.06 -33.55 6.41
CA VAL A 52 -20.65 -33.47 6.84
C VAL A 52 -20.20 -32.00 6.77
N GLN A 53 -19.65 -31.48 7.87
CA GLN A 53 -19.12 -30.10 7.93
C GLN A 53 -17.71 -30.07 7.32
N VAL A 54 -17.52 -29.27 6.27
CA VAL A 54 -16.18 -28.87 5.80
C VAL A 54 -16.04 -27.39 6.13
N GLU A 55 -15.23 -27.08 7.13
CA GLU A 55 -14.80 -25.71 7.38
C GLU A 55 -13.83 -25.32 6.26
N VAL A 56 -14.26 -24.46 5.33
CA VAL A 56 -13.32 -23.68 4.54
C VAL A 56 -12.86 -22.54 5.43
N THR A 57 -11.93 -22.85 6.34
CA THR A 57 -11.08 -21.83 6.92
C THR A 57 -10.39 -21.16 5.74
N ALA A 58 -10.57 -19.85 5.55
CA ALA A 58 -9.65 -19.07 4.75
C ALA A 58 -8.26 -19.50 5.20
N THR A 59 -7.45 -20.05 4.27
CA THR A 59 -6.09 -20.46 4.60
C THR A 59 -5.47 -19.25 5.28
N PRO A 60 -5.06 -19.35 6.57
CA PRO A 60 -4.41 -18.24 7.23
C PRO A 60 -3.27 -17.80 6.32
N ALA A 61 -3.13 -16.49 6.13
CA ALA A 61 -2.00 -15.96 5.36
C ALA A 61 -0.74 -16.68 5.88
N PRO A 62 0.08 -17.26 4.98
CA PRO A 62 1.24 -18.04 5.41
C PRO A 62 2.06 -17.21 6.40
N SER A 63 2.57 -17.87 7.43
CA SER A 63 3.43 -17.18 8.39
C SER A 63 4.60 -16.53 7.65
N ILE A 64 5.11 -15.40 8.17
CA ILE A 64 6.23 -14.71 7.54
C ILE A 64 7.39 -15.68 7.30
N ASP A 65 7.63 -16.61 8.23
CA ASP A 65 8.67 -17.64 8.11
C ASP A 65 8.42 -18.60 6.93
N GLU A 66 7.18 -19.06 6.72
CA GLU A 66 6.81 -19.88 5.55
C GLU A 66 6.89 -19.10 4.22
N MET A 67 6.65 -17.79 4.26
CA MET A 67 6.80 -16.92 3.08
C MET A 67 8.25 -16.65 2.74
N LEU A 68 9.12 -16.52 3.75
CA LEU A 68 10.55 -16.28 3.55
C LEU A 68 11.26 -17.49 2.93
N ASP A 69 10.81 -18.71 3.25
CA ASP A 69 11.36 -19.94 2.66
C ASP A 69 10.85 -20.21 1.24
N THR A 70 9.76 -19.58 0.84
CA THR A 70 9.13 -19.75 -0.48
C THR A 70 9.39 -18.60 -1.45
N VAL A 71 9.86 -17.44 -0.97
CA VAL A 71 10.14 -16.27 -1.80
C VAL A 71 11.51 -16.38 -2.49
N GLY A 72 11.55 -16.16 -3.80
CA GLY A 72 12.77 -16.18 -4.61
C GLY A 72 13.69 -14.97 -4.42
N VAL A 73 13.96 -14.52 -3.19
CA VAL A 73 14.82 -13.37 -2.89
C VAL A 73 15.98 -13.77 -2.00
N LYS A 74 17.20 -13.37 -2.40
CA LYS A 74 18.40 -13.63 -1.62
C LYS A 74 19.36 -12.44 -1.65
N ALA A 75 19.83 -12.02 -0.48
CA ALA A 75 21.02 -11.18 -0.39
C ALA A 75 22.27 -12.07 -0.56
N ILE A 76 22.96 -11.93 -1.70
CA ILE A 76 24.19 -12.72 -1.94
C ILE A 76 25.41 -12.05 -1.28
N ASP A 77 25.35 -10.73 -1.10
CA ASP A 77 26.30 -9.94 -0.31
C ASP A 77 25.62 -8.70 0.30
N ASP A 78 26.41 -7.80 0.87
CA ASP A 78 25.97 -6.60 1.60
C ASP A 78 25.32 -5.53 0.70
N SER A 79 25.53 -5.60 -0.61
CA SER A 79 25.10 -4.64 -1.62
C SER A 79 24.37 -5.25 -2.82
N THR A 80 24.24 -6.58 -2.86
CA THR A 80 23.66 -7.30 -3.99
C THR A 80 22.48 -8.19 -3.56
N ILE A 81 21.34 -7.97 -4.20
CA ILE A 81 20.12 -8.76 -4.03
C ILE A 81 19.85 -9.52 -5.34
N GLU A 82 19.67 -10.82 -5.23
CA GLU A 82 19.30 -11.72 -6.31
C GLU A 82 17.81 -12.04 -6.22
N PHE A 83 17.12 -11.93 -7.36
CA PHE A 83 15.71 -12.28 -7.52
C PHE A 83 15.60 -13.46 -8.51
N THR A 84 14.96 -14.54 -8.07
CA THR A 84 14.62 -15.70 -8.89
C THR A 84 13.13 -15.64 -9.21
N LEU A 85 12.81 -15.53 -10.50
CA LEU A 85 11.43 -15.47 -10.98
C LEU A 85 11.03 -16.82 -11.58
N GLU A 86 9.79 -17.25 -11.35
CA GLU A 86 9.27 -18.51 -11.95
C GLU A 86 9.17 -18.41 -13.48
N ASN A 87 8.88 -17.22 -13.99
CA ASN A 87 8.73 -16.93 -15.41
C ASN A 87 9.50 -15.66 -15.80
N PRO A 88 9.95 -15.54 -17.06
CA PRO A 88 10.56 -14.29 -17.55
C PRO A 88 9.60 -13.11 -17.42
N ALA A 89 9.98 -12.08 -16.66
CA ALA A 89 9.17 -10.88 -16.46
C ALA A 89 10.01 -9.60 -16.65
N GLY A 90 10.03 -9.07 -17.87
CA GLY A 90 10.77 -7.84 -18.19
C GLY A 90 10.26 -6.59 -17.47
N TYR A 91 9.00 -6.60 -17.01
CA TYR A 91 8.39 -5.52 -16.22
C TYR A 91 8.74 -5.59 -14.73
N PHE A 92 9.42 -6.65 -14.27
CA PHE A 92 9.74 -6.86 -12.87
C PHE A 92 10.47 -5.67 -12.20
N PRO A 93 11.47 -5.01 -12.84
CA PRO A 93 12.12 -3.86 -12.23
C PRO A 93 11.17 -2.70 -11.90
N ALA A 94 10.11 -2.50 -12.69
CA ALA A 94 9.10 -1.47 -12.40
C ALA A 94 8.28 -1.82 -11.16
N ILE A 95 7.91 -3.09 -11.00
CA ILE A 95 7.20 -3.59 -9.81
C ILE A 95 8.09 -3.52 -8.57
N ALA A 96 9.34 -3.96 -8.68
CA ALA A 96 10.31 -3.91 -7.59
C ALA A 96 10.67 -2.47 -7.16
N GLY A 97 10.39 -1.48 -8.02
CA GLY A 97 10.53 -0.05 -7.71
C GLY A 97 9.29 0.60 -7.07
N MET A 98 8.17 -0.12 -6.94
CA MET A 98 6.94 0.43 -6.33
C MET A 98 7.13 0.69 -4.83
N TRP A 99 6.31 1.58 -4.27
CA TRP A 99 6.41 1.98 -2.86
C TRP A 99 6.29 0.82 -1.88
N VAL A 100 5.54 -0.24 -2.24
CA VAL A 100 5.39 -1.45 -1.44
C VAL A 100 6.69 -2.22 -1.27
N ALA A 101 7.63 -2.08 -2.21
CA ALA A 101 8.92 -2.77 -2.22
C ALA A 101 10.04 -1.95 -1.56
N ARG A 102 9.73 -0.77 -1.02
CA ARG A 102 10.75 0.07 -0.37
C ARG A 102 11.30 -0.60 0.88
N PRO A 103 12.62 -0.54 1.12
CA PRO A 103 13.21 -1.13 2.31
C PRO A 103 12.79 -0.35 3.55
N VAL A 104 12.56 -1.07 4.65
CA VAL A 104 12.26 -0.49 5.96
C VAL A 104 13.32 -0.91 7.00
N PRO A 105 13.59 -0.06 8.00
CA PRO A 105 14.64 -0.33 8.99
C PRO A 105 14.17 -1.34 10.05
N GLN A 106 14.50 -2.63 9.85
CA GLN A 106 14.16 -3.72 10.77
C GLN A 106 14.52 -3.40 12.23
N TRP A 107 15.72 -2.88 12.47
CA TRP A 107 16.23 -2.58 13.80
C TRP A 107 15.42 -1.48 14.52
N THR A 108 14.81 -0.56 13.78
CA THR A 108 13.94 0.48 14.32
C THR A 108 12.58 -0.11 14.69
N ILE A 109 12.04 -0.95 13.80
CA ILE A 109 10.78 -1.67 14.01
C ILE A 109 10.86 -2.58 15.24
N GLU A 110 11.91 -3.40 15.34
CA GLU A 110 12.14 -4.28 16.49
C GLU A 110 12.28 -3.51 17.82
N LYS A 111 12.85 -2.30 17.77
CA LYS A 111 13.08 -1.48 18.97
C LYS A 111 11.85 -0.72 19.43
N TYR A 112 11.07 -0.18 18.51
CA TYR A 112 9.97 0.75 18.83
C TYR A 112 8.57 0.18 18.54
N GLY A 113 8.48 -1.02 17.95
CA GLY A 113 7.22 -1.66 17.59
C GLY A 113 6.39 -0.75 16.69
N ASP A 114 5.09 -0.65 16.96
CA ASP A 114 4.13 0.17 16.19
C ASP A 114 4.51 1.66 16.11
N ARG A 115 5.33 2.15 17.06
CA ARG A 115 5.77 3.53 17.11
C ARG A 115 6.97 3.84 16.23
N TRP A 116 7.50 2.87 15.49
CA TRP A 116 8.69 3.06 14.65
C TRP A 116 8.54 4.19 13.62
N THR A 117 7.31 4.56 13.27
CA THR A 117 6.98 5.68 12.37
C THR A 117 6.83 7.02 13.07
N ASP A 118 6.83 7.10 14.40
CA ASP A 118 6.69 8.36 15.11
C ASP A 118 7.90 9.29 14.82
N PRO A 119 7.70 10.63 14.85
CA PRO A 119 8.79 11.58 14.80
C PRO A 119 9.89 11.27 15.83
N GLY A 120 11.14 11.30 15.40
CA GLY A 120 12.30 10.96 16.22
C GLY A 120 12.63 9.46 16.34
N PHE A 121 11.71 8.57 15.95
CA PHE A 121 11.98 7.13 15.84
C PHE A 121 12.17 6.67 14.40
N ILE A 122 11.41 7.25 13.47
CA ILE A 122 11.47 6.88 12.06
C ILE A 122 12.85 7.12 11.46
N VAL A 123 13.30 6.16 10.65
CA VAL A 123 14.52 6.26 9.86
C VAL A 123 14.20 6.04 8.40
N THR A 124 14.56 7.02 7.57
CA THR A 124 14.28 7.01 6.13
C THR A 124 15.57 6.88 5.33
N ASN A 125 15.47 6.31 4.14
CA ASN A 125 16.54 6.25 3.14
C ASN A 125 16.30 7.19 1.95
N GLY A 126 15.24 7.99 2.01
CA GLY A 126 14.84 8.95 0.98
C GLY A 126 15.44 10.35 1.19
N PRO A 127 15.07 11.32 0.32
CA PRO A 127 15.61 12.68 0.35
C PRO A 127 15.17 13.52 1.55
N TYR A 128 14.16 13.07 2.31
CA TYR A 128 13.64 13.79 3.47
C TYR A 128 13.48 12.87 4.69
N VAL A 129 13.55 13.47 5.87
CA VAL A 129 13.23 12.87 7.17
C VAL A 129 12.03 13.59 7.78
N MET A 130 11.15 12.84 8.44
CA MET A 130 10.02 13.44 9.17
C MET A 130 10.48 13.92 10.54
N THR A 131 10.34 15.21 10.79
CA THR A 131 10.75 15.86 12.03
C THR A 131 9.58 16.15 12.96
N GLU A 132 8.39 16.36 12.40
CA GLU A 132 7.17 16.60 13.16
C GLU A 132 5.96 15.95 12.48
N TRP A 133 5.04 15.44 13.29
CA TRP A 133 3.73 15.00 12.85
C TRP A 133 2.72 15.34 13.93
N VAL A 134 1.88 16.32 13.64
CA VAL A 134 0.69 16.65 14.42
C VAL A 134 -0.51 16.06 13.70
N HIS A 135 -1.14 15.05 14.32
CA HIS A 135 -2.28 14.37 13.73
C HIS A 135 -3.41 15.35 13.40
N ASP A 136 -4.03 15.17 12.23
CA ASP A 136 -5.11 15.99 11.69
C ASP A 136 -4.74 17.47 11.44
N ASP A 137 -3.46 17.82 11.49
CA ASP A 137 -2.97 19.19 11.30
C ASP A 137 -1.88 19.25 10.24
N HIS A 138 -0.67 18.75 10.53
CA HIS A 138 0.45 18.84 9.60
C HIS A 138 1.58 17.81 9.82
N ILE A 139 2.43 17.67 8.81
CA ILE A 139 3.70 16.93 8.84
C ILE A 139 4.82 17.85 8.36
N ILE A 140 5.93 17.91 9.10
CA ILE A 140 7.15 18.60 8.68
C ILE A 140 8.17 17.56 8.22
N LEU A 141 8.67 17.75 7.00
CA LEU A 141 9.78 17.02 6.45
C LEU A 141 10.98 17.94 6.26
N GLU A 142 12.16 17.51 6.70
CA GLU A 142 13.41 18.23 6.47
C GLU A 142 14.33 17.42 5.56
N LYS A 143 15.17 18.12 4.79
CA LYS A 143 16.15 17.51 3.89
C LYS A 143 17.05 16.53 4.65
N ASN A 144 17.18 15.32 4.12
CA ASN A 144 18.02 14.28 4.69
C ASN A 144 19.47 14.44 4.23
N PRO A 145 20.41 14.85 5.10
CA PRO A 145 21.81 15.01 4.71
C PRO A 145 22.52 13.67 4.41
N TYR A 146 21.92 12.53 4.78
CA TYR A 146 22.47 11.20 4.54
C TYR A 146 21.91 10.52 3.28
N TYR A 147 21.01 11.18 2.55
CA TYR A 147 20.53 10.69 1.26
C TYR A 147 21.67 10.64 0.24
N TYR A 148 21.74 9.58 -0.57
CA TYR A 148 22.88 9.36 -1.47
C TYR A 148 23.07 10.48 -2.50
N ASP A 149 22.01 11.23 -2.80
CA ASP A 149 21.98 12.34 -3.75
C ASP A 149 21.52 13.64 -3.09
N ALA A 150 21.89 13.84 -1.82
CA ALA A 150 21.47 15.02 -1.03
C ALA A 150 21.89 16.36 -1.66
N ASP A 151 23.02 16.41 -2.39
CA ASP A 151 23.51 17.62 -3.03
C ASP A 151 22.57 18.15 -4.13
N ASN A 152 21.77 17.28 -4.75
CA ASN A 152 20.81 17.65 -5.78
C ASN A 152 19.42 18.02 -5.23
N VAL A 153 19.15 17.79 -3.94
CA VAL A 153 17.89 18.17 -3.30
C VAL A 153 17.89 19.67 -2.99
N GLN A 154 17.01 20.44 -3.63
CA GLN A 154 16.99 21.92 -3.52
C GLN A 154 16.05 22.46 -2.44
N ILE A 155 15.04 21.69 -2.04
CA ILE A 155 14.06 22.11 -1.02
C ILE A 155 14.57 21.63 0.33
N ASP A 156 14.77 22.56 1.27
CA ASP A 156 15.30 22.24 2.60
C ASP A 156 14.21 21.71 3.55
N ARG A 157 12.97 22.17 3.37
CA ARG A 157 11.84 21.85 4.25
C ARG A 157 10.54 21.79 3.45
N ILE A 158 9.72 20.79 3.74
CA ILE A 158 8.37 20.63 3.20
C ILE A 158 7.39 20.60 4.37
N GLU A 159 6.37 21.45 4.31
CA GLU A 159 5.26 21.45 5.26
C GLU A 159 4.03 20.89 4.54
N MET A 160 3.58 19.72 4.98
CA MET A 160 2.38 19.06 4.45
C MET A 160 1.23 19.31 5.41
N VAL A 161 0.34 20.23 5.07
CA VAL A 161 -0.87 20.51 5.85
C VAL A 161 -2.02 19.59 5.45
N MET A 162 -2.82 19.18 6.43
CA MET A 162 -3.96 18.29 6.24
C MET A 162 -5.24 19.11 6.06
N ILE A 163 -5.63 19.35 4.81
CA ILE A 163 -6.82 20.12 4.48
C ILE A 163 -7.84 19.21 3.81
N VAL A 164 -9.02 19.06 4.41
CA VAL A 164 -10.10 18.21 3.89
C VAL A 164 -10.88 18.90 2.77
N GLU A 165 -11.15 20.20 2.92
CA GLU A 165 -11.99 20.96 2.01
C GLU A 165 -11.16 21.65 0.92
N ALA A 166 -11.37 21.26 -0.34
CA ALA A 166 -10.64 21.80 -1.48
C ALA A 166 -10.79 23.32 -1.65
N SER A 167 -11.94 23.88 -1.27
CA SER A 167 -12.18 25.34 -1.29
C SER A 167 -11.31 26.09 -0.28
N THR A 168 -11.04 25.48 0.88
CA THR A 168 -10.13 26.05 1.90
C THR A 168 -8.70 26.01 1.37
N ALA A 169 -8.28 24.89 0.79
CA ALA A 169 -6.96 24.78 0.18
C ALA A 169 -6.76 25.79 -0.98
N MET A 170 -7.78 25.99 -1.81
CA MET A 170 -7.72 26.99 -2.89
C MET A 170 -7.59 28.42 -2.33
N SER A 171 -8.32 28.76 -1.28
CA SER A 171 -8.22 30.08 -0.63
C SER A 171 -6.84 30.30 -0.02
N MET A 172 -6.26 29.28 0.61
CA MET A 172 -4.90 29.33 1.16
C MET A 172 -3.85 29.48 0.06
N TYR A 173 -4.02 28.82 -1.09
CA TYR A 173 -3.15 29.00 -2.26
C TYR A 173 -3.17 30.44 -2.78
N GLU A 174 -4.36 31.02 -2.99
CA GLU A 174 -4.50 32.41 -3.45
C GLU A 174 -3.95 33.43 -2.42
N ASN A 175 -3.93 33.07 -1.14
CA ASN A 175 -3.33 33.86 -0.08
C ASN A 175 -1.81 33.70 0.07
N ASN A 176 -1.16 32.88 -0.78
CA ASN A 176 0.26 32.52 -0.68
C ASN A 176 0.62 31.75 0.61
N GLU A 177 -0.35 31.01 1.17
CA GLU A 177 -0.14 30.11 2.31
C GLU A 177 0.15 28.67 1.87
N LEU A 178 -0.12 28.34 0.60
CA LEU A 178 0.21 27.05 -0.03
C LEU A 178 0.94 27.26 -1.35
N ASP A 179 1.96 26.44 -1.61
CA ASP A 179 2.67 26.44 -2.90
C ASP A 179 1.99 25.58 -3.97
N SER A 180 1.14 24.64 -3.57
CA SER A 180 0.49 23.72 -4.49
C SER A 180 -0.83 23.19 -3.95
N THR A 181 -1.87 23.21 -4.79
CA THR A 181 -3.15 22.56 -4.53
C THR A 181 -3.86 22.24 -5.85
N ALA A 182 -4.85 21.34 -5.80
CA ALA A 182 -5.77 21.14 -6.91
C ALA A 182 -7.00 22.04 -6.74
N PRO A 183 -7.45 22.75 -7.79
CA PRO A 183 -8.64 23.56 -7.71
C PRO A 183 -9.90 22.67 -7.55
N PRO A 184 -10.91 23.10 -6.78
CA PRO A 184 -12.17 22.39 -6.70
C PRO A 184 -12.88 22.40 -8.07
N LEU A 185 -13.69 21.37 -8.33
CA LEU A 185 -14.31 21.17 -9.65
C LEU A 185 -15.21 22.34 -10.05
N GLU A 186 -15.93 22.91 -9.09
CA GLU A 186 -16.78 24.09 -9.27
C GLU A 186 -16.02 25.35 -9.69
N ASP A 187 -14.75 25.48 -9.31
CA ASP A 187 -13.92 26.64 -9.64
C ASP A 187 -13.16 26.48 -10.97
N MET A 188 -13.33 25.35 -11.65
CA MET A 188 -12.48 25.04 -12.80
C MET A 188 -12.61 26.02 -13.95
N ASP A 189 -13.81 26.52 -14.22
CA ASP A 189 -14.04 27.52 -15.25
C ASP A 189 -13.44 28.88 -14.87
N ARG A 190 -13.45 29.23 -13.57
CA ARG A 190 -12.82 30.44 -13.02
C ARG A 190 -11.30 30.36 -13.18
N VAL A 191 -10.69 29.28 -12.72
CA VAL A 191 -9.23 29.06 -12.79
C VAL A 191 -8.72 29.11 -14.22
N LYS A 192 -9.45 28.53 -15.18
CA LYS A 192 -9.08 28.55 -16.60
C LYS A 192 -9.24 29.91 -17.27
N SER A 193 -10.15 30.75 -16.79
CA SER A 193 -10.43 32.08 -17.36
C SER A 193 -9.62 33.20 -16.72
N ASP A 194 -9.08 32.97 -15.51
CA ASP A 194 -8.23 33.93 -14.80
C ASP A 194 -6.84 34.07 -15.47
N PRO A 195 -6.34 35.30 -15.73
CA PRO A 195 -5.06 35.52 -16.40
C PRO A 195 -3.82 35.02 -15.67
N GLU A 196 -3.86 34.87 -14.34
CA GLU A 196 -2.74 34.41 -13.53
C GLU A 196 -2.89 32.92 -13.23
N LEU A 197 -4.03 32.49 -12.68
CA LEU A 197 -4.24 31.09 -12.28
C LEU A 197 -4.21 30.12 -13.47
N SER A 198 -4.62 30.57 -14.66
CA SER A 198 -4.57 29.73 -15.87
C SER A 198 -3.13 29.38 -16.30
N LYS A 199 -2.13 30.18 -15.91
CA LYS A 199 -0.72 29.91 -16.18
C LYS A 199 -0.12 28.93 -15.18
N GLU A 200 -0.64 28.91 -13.97
CA GLU A 200 -0.23 28.03 -12.87
C GLU A 200 -0.92 26.66 -12.95
N PHE A 201 -2.11 26.62 -13.56
CA PHE A 201 -2.88 25.40 -13.72
C PHE A 201 -2.33 24.50 -14.84
N THR A 202 -1.96 23.27 -14.46
CA THR A 202 -1.45 22.25 -15.40
C THR A 202 -2.29 20.98 -15.33
N ILE A 203 -2.70 20.46 -16.50
CA ILE A 203 -3.32 19.14 -16.65
C ILE A 203 -2.33 18.20 -17.32
N TYR A 204 -2.11 17.03 -16.73
CA TYR A 204 -1.29 15.97 -17.28
C TYR A 204 -2.08 14.65 -17.37
N PRO A 205 -1.77 13.76 -18.33
CA PRO A 205 -2.34 12.41 -18.35
C PRO A 205 -1.95 11.65 -17.08
N SER A 206 -2.91 10.94 -16.48
CA SER A 206 -2.69 10.11 -15.29
C SER A 206 -3.15 8.69 -15.57
N ASP A 207 -2.33 7.70 -15.22
CA ASP A 207 -2.65 6.26 -15.35
C ASP A 207 -3.55 5.81 -14.18
N CYS A 208 -4.71 6.45 -14.05
CA CYS A 208 -5.69 6.18 -13.01
C CYS A 208 -7.09 6.09 -13.62
N THR A 209 -7.89 5.13 -13.15
CA THR A 209 -9.27 4.93 -13.59
C THR A 209 -10.22 5.22 -12.44
N TYR A 210 -11.13 6.17 -12.64
CA TYR A 210 -12.27 6.35 -11.74
C TYR A 210 -13.37 5.33 -12.08
N TYR A 211 -13.83 4.58 -11.09
CA TYR A 211 -14.89 3.58 -11.28
C TYR A 211 -15.75 3.43 -10.02
N TYR A 212 -16.97 2.93 -10.20
CA TYR A 212 -17.81 2.47 -9.08
C TYR A 212 -17.53 1.00 -8.81
N GLY A 213 -16.92 0.71 -7.66
CA GLY A 213 -16.69 -0.66 -7.21
C GLY A 213 -17.95 -1.25 -6.58
N PHE A 214 -18.51 -2.28 -7.20
CA PHE A 214 -19.63 -3.02 -6.65
C PHE A 214 -19.14 -4.17 -5.77
N THR A 215 -19.80 -4.39 -4.63
CA THR A 215 -19.62 -5.63 -3.86
C THR A 215 -20.31 -6.77 -4.59
N THR A 216 -19.60 -7.43 -5.50
CA THR A 216 -20.11 -8.49 -6.40
C THR A 216 -20.57 -9.77 -5.68
N THR A 217 -20.50 -9.80 -4.35
CA THR A 217 -20.99 -10.90 -3.51
C THR A 217 -22.31 -10.56 -2.80
N LYS A 218 -22.89 -9.38 -3.02
CA LYS A 218 -24.14 -8.93 -2.39
C LYS A 218 -25.22 -8.55 -3.40
N PRO A 219 -26.49 -8.92 -3.16
CA PRO A 219 -27.62 -8.44 -3.97
C PRO A 219 -27.72 -6.91 -4.04
N PRO A 220 -28.17 -6.33 -5.16
CA PRO A 220 -28.64 -6.99 -6.40
C PRO A 220 -27.55 -7.20 -7.46
N VAL A 221 -26.28 -6.97 -7.12
CA VAL A 221 -25.13 -6.96 -8.06
C VAL A 221 -24.28 -8.24 -7.97
N ASP A 222 -24.83 -9.27 -7.32
CA ASP A 222 -24.26 -10.62 -7.19
C ASP A 222 -24.61 -11.55 -8.35
N ASN A 223 -25.57 -11.15 -9.21
CA ASN A 223 -25.95 -11.87 -10.41
C ASN A 223 -25.65 -11.02 -11.67
N PRO A 224 -24.62 -11.38 -12.46
CA PRO A 224 -24.15 -10.58 -13.60
C PRO A 224 -25.12 -10.52 -14.79
#